data_AF-A0A849FL75-F1
#
_entry.id   AF-A0A849FL75-F1
#
_cell.length_a   1.000
_cell.length_b   1.000
_cell.length_c   1.000
_cell.angle_alpha   90.00
_cell.angle_beta   90.00
_cell.angle_gamma   90.00
#
_symmetry.space_group_name_H-M   'P 1'
#
loop_
_entity.id
_entity.type
_entity.pdbx_description
1 polymer ?
#
loop_
_entity_poly.entity_id
_entity_poly.type
_entity_poly.pdbx_seq_one_letter_code
_entity_poly.pdbx_strand_id
1 'polypeptide(L)' 'ALYDKFEGFVADLTKVGKKMDEAKNEYKGAMNKLVEGRGNLVTSVERLKKMGAKAKKSLPEPVLKRAQETDFEEEPKLEI' A
#
# COMPACT_ATOMS: atom_id res chain seq x y z
N ALA A 1 32.74 17.05 -26.99
CA ALA A 1 33.38 15.75 -26.65
C ALA A 1 33.22 15.36 -25.17
N LEU A 2 33.62 16.19 -24.20
CA LEU A 2 33.39 15.90 -22.77
C LEU A 2 32.01 16.41 -22.29
N TYR A 3 31.64 17.61 -22.74
CA TYR A 3 30.38 18.24 -22.38
C TYR A 3 29.18 17.40 -22.83
N ASP A 4 29.17 16.92 -24.08
CA ASP A 4 28.13 16.04 -24.62
C ASP A 4 27.99 14.73 -23.83
N LYS A 5 29.11 14.16 -23.33
CA LYS A 5 29.09 12.97 -22.47
C LYS A 5 28.51 13.27 -21.10
N PHE A 6 28.84 14.43 -20.54
CA PHE A 6 28.30 14.89 -19.27
C PHE A 6 26.80 15.15 -19.37
N GLU A 7 26.35 15.83 -20.43
CA GLU A 7 24.93 16.04 -20.72
C GLU A 7 24.19 14.70 -20.85
N GLY A 8 24.74 13.76 -21.62
CA GLY A 8 24.17 12.41 -21.74
C GLY A 8 24.02 11.71 -20.39
N PHE A 9 25.02 11.82 -19.52
CA PHE A 9 24.95 11.24 -18.18
C PHE A 9 23.89 11.91 -17.29
N VAL A 10 23.76 13.24 -17.35
CA VAL A 10 22.70 13.98 -16.64
C VAL A 10 21.31 13.57 -17.14
N ALA A 11 21.15 13.40 -18.46
CA ALA A 11 19.91 12.94 -19.05
C ALA A 11 19.55 11.52 -18.59
N ASP A 12 20.53 10.63 -18.50
CA ASP A 12 20.30 9.26 -18.01
C ASP A 12 19.92 9.22 -16.53
N LEU A 13 20.57 10.01 -15.67
CA LEU A 13 20.17 10.15 -14.27
C LEU A 13 18.75 10.71 -14.12
N THR A 14 18.40 11.69 -14.96
CA THR A 14 17.04 12.27 -14.97
C THR A 14 15.99 11.22 -15.33
N LYS A 15 16.27 10.35 -16.33
CA LYS A 15 15.38 9.24 -16.70
C LYS A 15 15.24 8.23 -15.56
N VAL A 16 16.32 7.90 -14.87
CA VAL A 16 16.28 6.99 -13.70
C VAL A 16 15.40 7.57 -12.60
N GLY A 17 15.61 8.85 -12.25
CA GLY A 17 14.78 9.54 -11.26
C GLY A 17 13.30 9.46 -11.58
N LYS A 18 12.92 9.73 -12.84
CA LYS A 18 11.52 9.63 -13.29
C LYS A 18 10.93 8.23 -13.11
N LYS A 19 11.68 7.18 -13.48
CA LYS A 19 11.20 5.79 -13.32
C LYS A 19 11.04 5.41 -11.85
N MET A 20 11.89 5.93 -10.97
CA MET A 20 11.76 5.70 -9.53
C MET A 20 10.50 6.37 -8.96
N ASP A 21 10.18 7.58 -9.43
CA ASP A 21 8.95 8.27 -9.03
C ASP A 21 7.69 7.52 -9.51
N GLU A 22 7.70 7.02 -10.75
CA GLU A 22 6.64 6.17 -11.29
C GLU A 22 6.46 4.90 -10.45
N ALA A 23 7.54 4.18 -10.16
CA ALA A 23 7.52 2.98 -9.32
C ALA A 23 7.00 3.28 -7.90
N LYS A 24 7.37 4.43 -7.33
CA LYS A 24 6.87 4.87 -6.00
C LYS A 24 5.37 5.12 -6.03
N ASN A 25 4.84 5.69 -7.11
CA ASN A 25 3.41 5.94 -7.25
C ASN A 25 2.62 4.63 -7.42
N GLU A 26 3.11 3.71 -8.23
CA GLU A 26 2.52 2.38 -8.38
C GLU A 26 2.51 1.61 -7.05
N TYR A 27 3.63 1.67 -6.31
CA TYR A 27 3.73 1.09 -4.97
C TYR A 27 2.68 1.67 -4.01
N LYS A 28 2.53 3.00 -3.96
CA LYS A 28 1.49 3.65 -3.15
C LYS A 28 0.08 3.20 -3.57
N GLY A 29 -0.18 3.08 -4.87
CA GLY A 29 -1.45 2.58 -5.39
C GLY A 29 -1.74 1.14 -4.95
N ALA A 30 -0.72 0.28 -4.98
CA ALA A 30 -0.83 -1.10 -4.51
C ALA A 30 -1.06 -1.18 -2.98
N MET A 31 -0.34 -0.39 -2.20
CA MET A 31 -0.51 -0.36 -0.73
C MET A 31 -1.87 0.21 -0.31
N ASN A 32 -2.40 1.19 -1.04
CA ASN A 32 -3.78 1.64 -0.88
C ASN A 32 -4.79 0.50 -1.08
N LYS A 33 -4.64 -0.32 -2.12
CA LYS A 33 -5.55 -1.45 -2.32
C LYS A 33 -5.36 -2.54 -1.28
N LEU A 34 -4.12 -2.76 -0.84
CA LEU A 34 -3.77 -3.87 0.07
C LEU A 34 -4.14 -3.59 1.52
N VAL A 35 -3.75 -2.42 2.06
CA VAL A 35 -3.83 -2.11 3.50
C VAL A 35 -4.35 -0.71 3.83
N GLU A 36 -4.10 0.33 3.03
CA GLU A 36 -4.40 1.72 3.47
C GLU A 36 -5.82 2.17 3.11
N GLY A 37 -6.36 1.74 1.97
CA GLY A 37 -7.65 2.22 1.48
C GLY A 37 -8.84 1.69 2.28
N ARG A 38 -9.96 2.44 2.27
CA ARG A 38 -11.24 1.97 2.79
C ARG A 38 -11.67 0.71 2.04
N GLY A 39 -12.04 -0.33 2.77
CA GLY A 39 -12.37 -1.63 2.17
C GLY A 39 -11.18 -2.32 1.50
N ASN A 40 -9.97 -2.12 2.02
CA ASN A 40 -8.77 -2.79 1.53
C ASN A 40 -8.88 -4.33 1.57
N LEU A 41 -7.98 -4.98 0.83
CA LEU A 41 -7.99 -6.44 0.69
C LEU A 41 -7.75 -7.17 2.02
N VAL A 42 -6.89 -6.63 2.89
CA VAL A 42 -6.62 -7.25 4.20
C VAL A 42 -7.88 -7.28 5.05
N THR A 43 -8.61 -6.17 5.18
CA THR A 43 -9.86 -6.14 5.96
C THR A 43 -10.91 -7.07 5.35
N SER A 44 -11.03 -7.10 4.02
CA SER A 44 -11.97 -7.97 3.31
C SER A 44 -11.70 -9.46 3.58
N VAL A 45 -10.45 -9.90 3.47
CA VAL A 45 -10.05 -11.30 3.71
C VAL A 45 -10.20 -11.66 5.19
N GLU A 46 -9.90 -10.76 6.12
CA GLU A 46 -10.13 -11.00 7.55
C GLU A 46 -11.62 -11.12 7.90
N ARG A 47 -12.50 -10.32 7.29
CA ARG A 47 -13.96 -10.49 7.42
C ARG A 47 -14.39 -11.87 6.93
N LEU A 48 -13.91 -12.31 5.77
CA LEU A 48 -14.21 -13.65 5.24
C LEU A 48 -13.73 -14.77 6.18
N LYS A 49 -12.54 -14.61 6.77
CA LYS A 49 -12.02 -15.55 7.77
C LYS A 49 -12.91 -15.60 9.01
N LYS A 50 -13.37 -14.45 9.52
CA LYS A 50 -14.33 -14.36 10.64
C LYS A 50 -15.67 -15.05 10.30
N MET A 51 -16.07 -15.05 9.03
CA MET A 51 -17.28 -15.74 8.55
C MET A 51 -17.09 -17.26 8.37
N GLY A 52 -15.94 -17.83 8.75
CA GLY A 52 -15.69 -19.27 8.74
C GLY A 52 -14.92 -19.79 7.52
N ALA A 53 -14.39 -18.90 6.68
CA ALA A 53 -13.48 -19.32 5.61
C ALA A 53 -12.18 -19.89 6.19
N LYS A 54 -11.76 -21.07 5.71
CA LYS A 54 -10.53 -21.73 6.17
C LYS A 54 -9.29 -21.01 5.64
N ALA A 55 -8.52 -20.37 6.53
CA ALA A 55 -7.20 -19.82 6.21
C ALA A 55 -6.11 -20.68 6.85
N LYS A 56 -5.17 -21.20 6.04
CA LYS A 56 -4.04 -22.01 6.53
C LYS A 56 -2.95 -21.16 7.20
N LYS A 57 -2.85 -19.87 6.87
CA LYS A 57 -1.87 -18.93 7.41
C LYS A 57 -2.57 -17.60 7.72
N SER A 58 -2.18 -16.97 8.83
CA SER A 58 -2.66 -15.63 9.20
C SER A 58 -1.66 -14.58 8.74
N LEU A 59 -2.15 -13.38 8.44
CA LEU A 59 -1.27 -12.23 8.21
C LEU A 59 -0.59 -11.81 9.53
N PRO A 60 0.63 -11.24 9.47
CA PRO A 60 1.29 -10.70 10.65
C PRO A 60 0.46 -9.59 11.32
N GLU A 61 0.47 -9.54 12.65
CA GLU A 61 -0.27 -8.53 13.43
C GLU A 61 -0.02 -7.07 13.01
N PRO A 62 1.22 -6.64 12.69
CA PRO A 62 1.45 -5.25 12.29
C PRO A 62 0.71 -4.86 11.01
N VAL A 63 0.57 -5.80 10.07
CA VAL A 63 -0.15 -5.59 8.80
C VAL A 63 -1.65 -5.49 9.06
N LEU A 64 -2.15 -6.34 9.95
CA LEU A 64 -3.56 -6.35 10.35
C LEU A 64 -3.96 -5.03 11.05
N LYS A 65 -3.15 -4.57 12.00
CA LYS A 65 -3.41 -3.30 12.72
C LYS A 65 -3.46 -2.12 11.76
N ARG A 66 -2.44 -1.99 10.90
CA ARG A 66 -2.39 -0.92 9.89
C ARG A 66 -3.59 -0.95 8.95
N ALA A 67 -4.07 -2.13 8.57
CA ALA A 67 -5.22 -2.27 7.69
C ALA A 67 -6.56 -1.91 8.36
N GLN A 68 -6.63 -2.03 9.69
CA GLN A 68 -7.83 -1.73 10.46
C GLN A 68 -7.92 -0.24 10.82
N GLU A 69 -6.79 0.46 10.95
CA GLU A 69 -6.73 1.89 11.29
C GLU A 69 -7.56 2.79 10.36
N THR A 70 -7.81 2.37 9.11
CA THR A 70 -8.60 3.15 8.13
C THR A 70 -10.07 2.74 8.01
N ASP A 71 -10.48 1.68 8.70
CA ASP A 71 -11.89 1.22 8.76
C ASP A 71 -12.63 1.75 10.02
N PHE A 72 -11.95 2.44 10.94
CA PHE A 72 -12.56 3.06 12.13
C PHE A 72 -13.12 4.45 11.81
N GLU A 73 -14.26 4.50 11.13
CA GLU A 73 -15.26 5.51 11.48
C GLU A 73 -16.12 4.92 12.61
N GLU A 74 -16.20 5.67 13.70
CA GLU A 74 -16.79 5.34 15.00
C GLU A 74 -17.97 4.36 14.92
N GLU A 75 -17.87 3.20 15.59
CA GLU A 75 -19.11 2.56 16.06
C GLU A 75 -19.80 3.58 16.97
N PRO A 76 -21.10 3.88 16.77
CA PRO A 76 -21.81 4.74 17.69
C PRO A 76 -21.70 4.08 19.06
N LYS A 77 -21.03 4.75 20.01
CA LYS A 77 -21.04 4.30 21.41
C LYS A 77 -22.51 4.22 21.81
N LEU A 78 -23.00 3.01 22.02
CA LEU A 78 -24.29 2.80 22.67
C LEU A 78 -24.11 3.34 24.09
N GLU A 79 -24.57 4.58 24.31
CA GLU A 79 -24.84 5.07 25.65
C GLU A 79 -25.98 4.20 26.21
N ILE A 80 -25.64 3.34 27.16
CA ILE A 80 -26.57 2.69 28.08
C ILE A 80 -26.20 3.18 29.48
#